data_AF-A0A2T6B853-F1
#
_entry.id   AF-A0A2T6B853-F1
#
_cell.length_a   1.000
_cell.length_b   1.000
_cell.length_c   1.000
_cell.angle_alpha   90.00
_cell.angle_beta   90.00
_cell.angle_gamma   90.00
#
_symmetry.space_group_name_H-M   'P 1'
#
loop_
_entity.id
_entity.type
_entity.pdbx_description
1 polymer ?
#
loop_
_entity_poly.entity_id
_entity_poly.type
_entity_poly.pdbx_seq_one_letter_code
_entity_poly.pdbx_strand_id
1 'polypeptide(L)'
;MIEFSVYGGTVMVIEYEARKMTRDVDVVIHRGASFLRAIVDEIAREKEWDPGWLNDGVKGFISSNPQFQEMFTIEEDGCGLRVLRPTPEYLFAMKAMAMRGLDSENSSDIEDIRFLVKSIGIKSFDEAADIVASFYPKSQISPKTTFGLQELLENILGPESVVQRETGHEDRYEG
;
A
#
# COMPACT_ATOMS: atom_id res chain seq x y z
N MET A 1 5.64 20.47 -16.21
CA MET A 1 5.90 19.26 -15.39
C MET A 1 4.64 18.88 -14.61
N ILE A 2 4.11 17.69 -14.87
CA ILE A 2 3.10 17.02 -14.06
C ILE A 2 3.84 16.01 -13.17
N GLU A 3 3.47 15.93 -11.90
CA GLU A 3 4.07 14.98 -10.97
C GLU A 3 2.98 14.35 -10.10
N PHE A 4 2.90 13.02 -10.08
CA PHE A 4 2.00 12.28 -9.20
C PHE A 4 2.61 10.93 -8.77
N SER A 5 2.23 10.48 -7.58
CA SER A 5 2.51 9.11 -7.13
C SER A 5 1.34 8.20 -7.49
N VAL A 6 1.63 6.98 -7.93
CA VAL A 6 0.66 5.91 -8.20
C VAL A 6 0.71 4.89 -7.06
N TYR A 7 -0.46 4.36 -6.67
CA TYR A 7 -0.62 3.48 -5.51
C TYR A 7 -1.45 2.24 -5.83
N GLY A 8 -1.76 1.47 -4.77
CA GLY A 8 -2.85 0.52 -4.78
C GLY A 8 -2.64 -0.61 -5.77
N GLY A 9 -3.72 -1.01 -6.44
CA GLY A 9 -3.68 -2.08 -7.44
C GLY A 9 -2.85 -1.75 -8.67
N THR A 10 -2.65 -0.48 -8.98
CA THR A 10 -1.91 -0.07 -10.18
C THR A 10 -0.44 -0.43 -10.07
N VAL A 11 0.19 -0.19 -8.92
CA VAL A 11 1.59 -0.60 -8.68
C VAL A 11 1.72 -2.13 -8.76
N MET A 12 0.73 -2.86 -8.25
CA MET A 12 0.73 -4.32 -8.29
C MET A 12 0.65 -4.88 -9.70
N VAL A 13 -0.02 -4.19 -10.62
CA VAL A 13 -0.12 -4.59 -12.04
C VAL A 13 1.12 -4.18 -12.82
N ILE A 14 1.53 -2.91 -12.75
CA ILE A 14 2.55 -2.36 -13.66
C ILE A 14 3.96 -2.74 -13.23
N GLU A 15 4.25 -2.71 -11.93
CA GLU A 15 5.61 -2.90 -11.43
C GLU A 15 5.88 -4.37 -11.07
N TYR A 16 4.92 -4.99 -10.39
CA TYR A 16 5.12 -6.31 -9.80
C TYR A 16 4.54 -7.44 -10.64
N GLU A 17 3.77 -7.11 -11.68
CA GLU A 17 3.02 -8.08 -12.50
C GLU A 17 2.24 -9.10 -11.65
N ALA A 18 1.84 -8.73 -10.44
CA ALA A 18 1.21 -9.63 -9.47
C ALA A 18 -0.17 -10.10 -9.93
N ARG A 19 -0.82 -9.31 -10.81
CA ARG A 19 -2.10 -9.63 -11.47
C ARG A 19 -2.25 -8.87 -12.77
N LYS A 20 -3.19 -9.31 -13.62
CA LYS A 20 -3.36 -8.82 -15.01
C LYS A 20 -4.08 -7.48 -15.15
N MET A 21 -4.88 -7.08 -14.17
CA MET A 21 -5.69 -5.86 -14.27
C MET A 21 -6.04 -5.28 -12.89
N THR A 22 -6.35 -3.99 -12.87
CA THR A 22 -6.97 -3.26 -11.77
C THR A 22 -8.18 -2.48 -12.32
N ARG A 23 -9.15 -2.17 -11.47
CA ARG A 23 -10.37 -1.45 -11.90
C ARG A 23 -10.09 0.02 -12.16
N ASP A 24 -9.23 0.60 -11.35
CA ASP A 24 -8.92 2.02 -11.30
C ASP A 24 -7.44 2.27 -11.01
N VAL A 25 -7.05 3.53 -11.24
CA VAL A 25 -5.71 4.08 -11.03
C VAL A 25 -5.74 5.03 -9.83
N ASP A 26 -5.19 4.57 -8.73
CA ASP A 26 -5.05 5.38 -7.51
C ASP A 26 -3.83 6.31 -7.59
N VAL A 27 -4.04 7.62 -7.47
CA VAL A 27 -2.96 8.61 -7.51
C VAL A 27 -3.02 9.66 -6.41
N VAL A 28 -1.86 10.20 -6.04
CA VAL A 28 -1.73 11.47 -5.33
C VAL A 28 -0.98 12.45 -6.22
N ILE A 29 -1.66 13.53 -6.59
CA ILE A 29 -1.10 14.56 -7.47
C ILE A 29 -0.29 15.56 -6.67
N HIS A 30 0.98 15.73 -7.04
CA HIS A 30 1.92 16.65 -6.40
C HIS A 30 2.04 17.97 -7.18
N ARG A 31 1.98 17.91 -8.52
CA ARG A 31 2.08 19.08 -9.41
C ARG A 31 1.18 18.93 -10.63
N GLY A 32 0.61 20.04 -11.09
CA GLY A 32 -0.17 20.08 -12.33
C GLY A 32 -1.61 19.57 -12.22
N ALA A 33 -2.21 19.60 -11.02
CA ALA A 33 -3.53 18.99 -10.77
C ALA A 33 -4.66 19.45 -11.69
N SER A 34 -4.81 20.76 -11.93
CA SER A 34 -5.88 21.27 -12.79
C SER A 34 -5.75 20.77 -14.24
N PHE A 35 -4.52 20.75 -14.75
CA PHE A 35 -4.24 20.29 -16.10
C PHE A 35 -4.43 18.77 -16.23
N LEU A 36 -3.92 18.00 -15.28
CA LEU A 36 -4.09 16.55 -15.26
C LEU A 36 -5.57 16.15 -15.17
N ARG A 37 -6.37 16.82 -14.33
CA ARG A 37 -7.81 16.53 -14.20
C ARG A 37 -8.54 16.80 -15.52
N ALA A 38 -8.22 17.89 -16.22
CA ALA A 38 -8.82 18.17 -17.53
C ALA A 38 -8.52 17.06 -18.56
N ILE A 39 -7.28 16.56 -18.59
CA ILE A 39 -6.88 15.45 -19.47
C ILE A 39 -7.60 14.15 -19.08
N VAL A 40 -7.66 13.85 -17.77
CA VAL A 40 -8.32 12.64 -17.26
C VAL A 40 -9.80 12.60 -17.64
N ASP A 41 -10.50 13.74 -17.51
CA ASP A 41 -11.90 13.88 -17.91
C ASP A 41 -12.09 13.73 -19.43
N GLU A 42 -11.17 14.28 -20.22
CA GLU A 42 -11.18 14.15 -21.69
C GLU A 42 -11.01 12.69 -22.12
N ILE A 43 -9.99 12.01 -21.60
CA ILE A 43 -9.74 10.59 -21.86
C ILE A 43 -10.94 9.73 -21.43
N ALA A 44 -11.53 10.01 -20.26
CA ALA A 44 -12.70 9.27 -19.78
C ALA A 44 -13.87 9.35 -20.78
N ARG A 45 -14.14 10.54 -21.33
CA ARG A 45 -15.19 10.73 -22.36
C ARG A 45 -14.85 10.03 -23.66
N GLU A 46 -13.62 10.16 -24.16
CA GLU A 46 -13.20 9.54 -25.42
C GLU A 46 -13.23 8.01 -25.39
N LYS A 47 -12.95 7.43 -24.21
CA LYS A 47 -12.90 5.98 -24.01
C LYS A 47 -14.18 5.39 -23.46
N GLU A 48 -15.18 6.21 -23.17
CA GLU A 48 -16.41 5.82 -22.47
C GLU A 48 -16.11 5.10 -21.14
N TRP A 49 -15.08 5.56 -20.43
CA TRP A 49 -14.68 5.02 -19.14
C TRP A 49 -15.39 5.71 -17.98
N ASP A 50 -15.40 5.04 -16.83
CA ASP A 50 -15.85 5.65 -15.59
C ASP A 50 -15.03 6.93 -15.30
N PRO A 51 -15.66 8.09 -15.00
CA PRO A 51 -14.93 9.33 -14.70
C PRO A 51 -13.94 9.22 -13.53
N GLY A 52 -14.14 8.25 -12.64
CA GLY A 52 -13.27 7.92 -11.51
C GLY A 52 -12.18 6.88 -11.84
N TRP A 53 -11.94 6.56 -13.11
CA TRP A 53 -10.90 5.59 -13.52
C TRP A 53 -9.50 5.98 -13.03
N LEU A 54 -9.24 7.27 -12.83
CA LEU A 54 -8.09 7.81 -12.11
C LEU A 54 -8.59 8.64 -10.93
N ASN A 55 -8.36 8.18 -9.71
CA ASN A 55 -8.90 8.79 -8.50
C ASN A 55 -7.85 8.98 -7.40
N ASP A 56 -8.21 9.75 -6.37
CA ASP A 56 -7.35 10.06 -5.23
C ASP A 56 -7.85 9.44 -3.91
N GLY A 57 -8.56 8.30 -3.99
CA GLY A 57 -9.13 7.58 -2.85
C GLY A 57 -8.09 7.13 -1.82
N VAL A 58 -6.83 7.01 -2.23
CA VAL A 58 -5.70 6.67 -1.35
C VAL A 58 -5.29 7.78 -0.39
N LYS A 59 -5.73 9.03 -0.60
CA LYS A 59 -5.35 10.17 0.27
C LYS A 59 -5.64 9.94 1.75
N GLY A 60 -6.71 9.21 2.08
CA GLY A 60 -7.06 8.87 3.46
C GLY A 60 -6.07 7.92 4.15
N PHE A 61 -5.21 7.26 3.39
CA PHE A 61 -4.24 6.28 3.87
C PHE A 61 -2.79 6.77 3.75
N ILE A 62 -2.55 8.02 3.33
CA ILE A 62 -1.19 8.53 3.21
C ILE A 62 -0.57 8.71 4.60
N SER A 63 0.66 8.23 4.75
CA SER A 63 1.40 8.31 6.00
C SER A 63 1.98 9.71 6.19
N SER A 64 2.36 10.04 7.44
CA SER A 64 3.08 11.28 7.73
C SER A 64 4.53 11.28 7.22
N ASN A 65 5.06 10.10 6.90
CA ASN A 65 6.42 9.88 6.41
C ASN A 65 6.40 9.02 5.12
N PRO A 66 5.83 9.53 4.02
CA PRO A 66 5.69 8.73 2.81
C PRO A 66 7.06 8.52 2.16
N GLN A 67 7.34 7.30 1.72
CA GLN A 67 8.60 6.96 1.03
C GLN A 67 8.32 6.54 -0.41
N PHE A 68 9.00 7.21 -1.34
CA PHE A 68 8.77 7.01 -2.77
C PHE A 68 10.03 6.60 -3.50
N GLN A 69 9.84 5.87 -4.59
CA GLN A 69 10.80 5.59 -5.63
C GLN A 69 10.28 6.15 -6.94
N GLU A 70 11.19 6.56 -7.81
CA GLU A 70 10.82 6.96 -9.16
C GLU A 70 10.37 5.73 -9.97
N MET A 71 9.22 5.84 -10.61
CA MET A 71 8.71 4.81 -11.51
C MET A 71 9.18 5.08 -12.93
N PHE A 72 8.93 6.30 -13.42
CA PHE A 72 9.51 6.81 -14.66
C PHE A 72 9.41 8.34 -14.73
N THR A 73 10.28 8.93 -15.54
CA THR A 73 10.28 10.36 -15.86
C THR A 73 10.45 10.54 -17.36
N ILE A 74 9.61 11.37 -17.97
CA ILE A 74 9.72 11.80 -19.37
C ILE A 74 9.77 13.32 -19.36
N GLU A 75 10.77 13.90 -20.02
CA GLU A 75 10.93 15.35 -20.20
C GLU A 75 11.29 15.65 -21.65
N GLU A 76 10.46 16.41 -22.35
CA GLU A 76 10.65 16.80 -23.75
C GLU A 76 10.11 18.23 -23.97
N ASP A 77 10.89 19.09 -24.64
CA ASP A 77 10.49 20.43 -25.09
C ASP A 77 9.78 21.32 -24.03
N GLY A 78 10.24 21.27 -22.78
CA GLY A 78 9.68 22.06 -21.67
C GLY A 78 8.41 21.46 -21.04
N CYS A 79 7.94 20.34 -21.56
CA CYS A 79 6.92 19.49 -20.96
C CYS A 79 7.58 18.32 -20.23
N GLY A 80 6.89 17.80 -19.21
CA GLY A 80 7.39 16.63 -18.50
C GLY A 80 6.34 15.96 -17.64
N LEU A 81 6.47 14.65 -17.49
CA LEU A 81 5.68 13.79 -16.65
C LEU A 81 6.64 12.98 -15.75
N ARG A 82 6.45 13.11 -14.44
CA ARG A 82 7.15 12.31 -13.45
C ARG A 82 6.16 11.49 -12.64
N VAL A 83 6.35 10.18 -12.65
CA VAL A 83 5.52 9.24 -11.93
C VAL A 83 6.35 8.58 -10.84
N LEU A 84 5.84 8.65 -9.62
CA LEU A 84 6.44 8.03 -8.45
C LEU A 84 5.60 6.83 -8.00
N ARG A 85 6.21 5.94 -7.21
CA ARG A 85 5.52 4.84 -6.54
C ARG A 85 6.02 4.71 -5.10
N PRO A 86 5.22 4.20 -4.16
CA PRO A 86 5.69 3.84 -2.82
C PRO A 86 6.85 2.84 -2.90
N THR A 87 7.76 2.89 -1.92
CA THR A 87 8.66 1.75 -1.65
C THR A 87 7.84 0.49 -1.35
N PRO A 88 8.39 -0.72 -1.56
CA PRO A 88 7.70 -1.97 -1.24
C PRO A 88 7.14 -1.99 0.19
N GLU A 89 7.93 -1.56 1.17
CA GLU A 89 7.57 -1.50 2.59
C GLU A 89 6.44 -0.49 2.85
N TYR A 90 6.48 0.67 2.19
CA TYR A 90 5.42 1.66 2.33
C TYR A 90 4.12 1.17 1.69
N LEU A 91 4.19 0.52 0.52
CA LEU A 91 3.02 -0.08 -0.14
C LEU A 91 2.40 -1.18 0.74
N PHE A 92 3.23 -2.02 1.35
CA PHE A 92 2.79 -3.04 2.30
C PHE A 92 2.04 -2.41 3.48
N ALA A 93 2.63 -1.38 4.11
CA ALA A 93 2.01 -0.69 5.23
C ALA A 93 0.66 -0.07 4.84
N MET A 94 0.58 0.56 3.66
CA MET A 94 -0.69 1.11 3.13
C MET A 94 -1.75 0.02 2.94
N LYS A 95 -1.39 -1.13 2.34
CA LYS A 95 -2.33 -2.23 2.13
C LYS A 95 -2.79 -2.86 3.44
N ALA A 96 -1.90 -3.01 4.41
CA ALA A 96 -2.26 -3.46 5.75
C ALA A 96 -3.29 -2.52 6.39
N MET A 97 -3.08 -1.20 6.31
CA MET A 97 -4.02 -0.19 6.85
C MET A 97 -5.35 -0.15 6.12
N ALA A 98 -5.38 -0.40 4.81
CA ALA A 98 -6.58 -0.40 3.98
C ALA A 98 -7.35 -1.74 3.99
N MET A 99 -6.78 -2.78 4.59
CA MET A 99 -7.36 -4.12 4.60
C MET A 99 -8.73 -4.14 5.30
N ARG A 100 -9.73 -4.68 4.61
CA ARG A 100 -11.13 -4.64 5.06
C ARG A 100 -11.53 -5.81 5.98
N GLY A 101 -10.65 -6.80 6.13
CA GLY A 101 -10.84 -8.05 6.87
C GLY A 101 -10.75 -9.26 5.94
N LEU A 102 -10.53 -10.45 6.51
CA LEU A 102 -10.38 -11.70 5.73
C LEU A 102 -11.70 -12.22 5.15
N ASP A 103 -12.83 -11.82 5.73
CA ASP A 103 -14.19 -12.16 5.26
C ASP A 103 -14.65 -11.30 4.06
N SER A 104 -13.79 -10.41 3.55
CA SER A 104 -14.13 -9.54 2.43
C SER A 104 -13.91 -10.27 1.10
N GLU A 105 -14.92 -10.20 0.22
CA GLU A 105 -14.87 -10.62 -1.19
C GLU A 105 -13.73 -9.98 -2.02
N ASN A 106 -12.97 -9.02 -1.47
CA ASN A 106 -11.80 -8.42 -2.11
C ASN A 106 -10.53 -9.28 -1.91
N SER A 107 -10.46 -10.40 -2.62
CA SER A 107 -9.27 -11.29 -2.62
C SER A 107 -7.98 -10.59 -3.02
N SER A 108 -8.07 -9.49 -3.80
CA SER A 108 -6.91 -8.79 -4.33
C SER A 108 -6.04 -8.13 -3.26
N ASP A 109 -6.62 -7.60 -2.17
CA ASP A 109 -5.83 -6.95 -1.13
C ASP A 109 -4.98 -8.00 -0.36
N ILE A 110 -5.57 -9.17 -0.11
CA ILE A 110 -4.91 -10.31 0.52
C ILE A 110 -3.80 -10.88 -0.37
N GLU A 111 -4.07 -11.04 -1.66
CA GLU A 111 -3.09 -11.49 -2.65
C GLU A 111 -1.93 -10.51 -2.77
N ASP A 112 -2.23 -9.21 -2.81
CA ASP A 112 -1.23 -8.15 -2.89
C ASP A 112 -0.35 -8.13 -1.61
N ILE A 113 -0.93 -8.27 -0.42
CA ILE A 113 -0.16 -8.39 0.84
C ILE A 113 0.71 -9.65 0.83
N ARG A 114 0.16 -10.80 0.40
CA ARG A 114 0.92 -12.06 0.29
C ARG A 114 2.11 -11.92 -0.66
N PHE A 115 1.92 -11.23 -1.77
CA PHE A 115 3.01 -10.92 -2.70
C PHE A 115 4.07 -10.06 -2.02
N LEU A 116 3.65 -8.97 -1.36
CA LEU A 116 4.56 -8.03 -0.72
C LEU A 116 5.38 -8.67 0.41
N VAL A 117 4.74 -9.47 1.27
CA VAL A 117 5.41 -10.26 2.32
C VAL A 117 6.55 -11.09 1.74
N LYS A 118 6.31 -11.79 0.63
CA LYS A 118 7.33 -12.60 -0.04
C LYS A 118 8.43 -11.74 -0.68
N SER A 119 8.05 -10.63 -1.34
CA SER A 119 9.00 -9.77 -2.06
C SER A 119 9.93 -9.00 -1.13
N ILE A 120 9.42 -8.56 0.02
CA ILE A 120 10.18 -7.85 1.07
C ILE A 120 10.97 -8.87 1.91
N GLY A 121 10.48 -10.11 2.01
CA GLY A 121 11.10 -11.16 2.80
C GLY A 121 10.73 -11.10 4.28
N ILE A 122 9.50 -10.68 4.59
CA ILE A 122 8.95 -10.62 5.95
C ILE A 122 8.79 -12.04 6.51
N LYS A 123 9.29 -12.28 7.71
CA LYS A 123 9.36 -13.62 8.34
C LYS A 123 8.50 -13.78 9.59
N SER A 124 8.02 -12.69 10.15
CA SER A 124 7.23 -12.71 11.38
C SER A 124 6.21 -11.58 11.44
N PHE A 125 5.23 -11.75 12.33
CA PHE A 125 4.30 -10.67 12.66
C PHE A 125 5.00 -9.43 13.22
N ASP A 126 6.01 -9.60 14.07
CA ASP A 126 6.75 -8.48 14.67
C ASP A 126 7.43 -7.62 13.58
N GLU A 127 8.11 -8.26 12.62
CA GLU A 127 8.72 -7.55 11.47
C GLU A 127 7.68 -6.78 10.66
N ALA A 128 6.53 -7.39 10.39
CA ALA A 128 5.43 -6.72 9.69
C ALA A 128 4.89 -5.52 10.48
N ALA A 129 4.67 -5.69 11.79
CA ALA A 129 4.17 -4.64 12.66
C ALA A 129 5.16 -3.47 12.76
N ASP A 130 6.46 -3.75 12.82
CA ASP A 130 7.51 -2.74 12.82
C ASP A 130 7.53 -1.94 11.51
N ILE A 131 7.36 -2.59 10.36
CA ILE A 131 7.22 -1.91 9.07
C ILE A 131 6.01 -0.98 9.09
N VAL A 132 4.83 -1.45 9.50
CA VAL A 132 3.62 -0.60 9.57
C VAL A 132 3.85 0.59 10.52
N ALA A 133 4.44 0.35 11.69
CA ALA A 133 4.71 1.37 12.70
C ALA A 133 5.75 2.41 12.26
N SER A 134 6.61 2.09 11.29
CA SER A 134 7.57 3.04 10.71
C SER A 134 6.89 4.13 9.86
N PHE A 135 5.67 3.87 9.38
CA PHE A 135 4.88 4.79 8.56
C PHE A 135 3.69 5.38 9.31
N TYR A 136 3.03 4.60 10.16
CA TYR A 136 1.82 5.01 10.87
C TYR A 136 2.03 5.03 12.39
N PRO A 137 1.68 6.13 13.08
CA PRO A 137 1.60 6.14 14.53
C PRO A 137 0.74 4.99 15.06
N LYS A 138 1.17 4.34 16.15
CA LYS A 138 0.42 3.24 16.78
C LYS A 138 -1.03 3.61 17.11
N SER A 139 -1.32 4.88 17.40
CA SER A 139 -2.68 5.39 17.65
C SER A 139 -3.61 5.35 16.44
N GLN A 140 -3.08 5.27 15.22
CA GLN A 140 -3.86 5.13 13.98
C GLN A 140 -4.09 3.67 13.60
N ILE A 141 -3.28 2.74 14.12
CA ILE A 141 -3.39 1.31 13.82
C ILE A 141 -4.51 0.73 14.68
N SER A 142 -5.63 0.38 14.04
CA SER A 142 -6.77 -0.18 14.74
C SER A 142 -6.48 -1.62 15.22
N PRO A 143 -7.06 -2.08 16.35
CA PRO A 143 -6.96 -3.49 16.74
C PRO A 143 -7.42 -4.44 15.63
N LYS A 144 -8.45 -4.07 14.87
CA LYS A 144 -8.93 -4.86 13.71
C LYS A 144 -7.84 -5.05 12.65
N THR A 145 -7.09 -3.99 12.35
CA THR A 145 -5.95 -4.05 11.41
C THR A 145 -4.87 -4.99 11.93
N THR A 146 -4.52 -4.85 13.21
CA THR A 146 -3.52 -5.69 13.87
C THR A 146 -3.90 -7.17 13.84
N PHE A 147 -5.12 -7.51 14.27
CA PHE A 147 -5.61 -8.89 14.29
C PHE A 147 -5.71 -9.48 12.88
N GLY A 148 -6.26 -8.72 11.93
CA GLY A 148 -6.36 -9.20 10.55
C GLY A 148 -4.99 -9.43 9.91
N LEU A 149 -4.00 -8.59 10.22
CA LEU A 149 -2.63 -8.77 9.72
C LEU A 149 -1.96 -9.98 10.34
N GLN A 150 -2.17 -10.18 11.64
CA GLN A 150 -1.68 -11.35 12.38
C GLN A 150 -2.22 -12.66 11.78
N GLU A 151 -3.54 -12.76 11.62
CA GLU A 151 -4.19 -13.94 11.03
C GLU A 151 -3.76 -14.16 9.58
N LEU A 152 -3.60 -13.09 8.80
CA LEU A 152 -3.11 -13.19 7.44
C LEU A 152 -1.67 -13.72 7.39
N LEU A 153 -0.78 -13.23 8.25
CA LEU A 153 0.60 -13.69 8.28
C LEU A 153 0.73 -15.14 8.76
N GLU A 154 -0.08 -15.56 9.74
CA GLU A 154 -0.20 -16.97 10.12
C GLU A 154 -0.56 -17.84 8.90
N ASN A 155 -1.52 -17.41 8.09
CA ASN A 155 -1.93 -18.11 6.88
C ASN A 155 -0.89 -18.07 5.73
N ILE A 156 0.06 -17.13 5.76
CA ILE A 156 1.11 -17.01 4.73
C ILE A 156 2.38 -17.77 5.14
N LEU A 157 2.78 -17.65 6.41
CA LEU A 157 4.09 -18.05 6.94
C LEU A 157 4.01 -19.27 7.87
N GLY A 158 2.82 -19.61 8.37
CA GLY A 158 2.58 -20.67 9.35
C GLY A 158 2.47 -20.16 10.80
N PRO A 159 1.95 -20.98 11.72
CA PRO A 159 1.66 -20.60 13.11
C PRO A 159 2.89 -20.14 13.90
N GLU A 160 4.07 -20.69 13.59
CA GLU A 160 5.35 -20.35 14.23
C GLU A 160 5.73 -18.86 14.06
N SER A 161 5.21 -18.21 13.02
CA SER A 161 5.54 -16.81 12.66
C SER A 161 4.82 -15.75 13.52
N VAL A 162 3.87 -16.19 14.35
CA VAL A 162 2.96 -15.35 15.13
C VAL A 162 3.15 -15.53 16.65
N VAL A 163 3.98 -16.49 17.06
CA VAL A 163 4.30 -16.71 18.47
C VAL A 163 5.05 -15.48 18.99
N GLN A 164 4.37 -14.69 19.81
CA GLN A 164 4.97 -13.56 20.52
C GLN A 164 6.16 -14.09 21.31
N ARG A 165 7.30 -13.40 21.28
CA ARG A 165 8.32 -13.60 22.30
C ARG A 165 7.64 -13.31 23.63
N GLU A 166 7.34 -14.34 24.40
CA GLU A 166 7.06 -14.19 25.83
C GLU A 166 8.31 -13.50 26.39
N THR A 167 8.23 -12.19 26.60
CA THR A 167 9.17 -11.51 27.46
C THR A 167 8.95 -12.12 28.83
N GLY A 168 9.83 -13.04 29.22
CA GLY A 168 9.83 -13.66 30.53
C GLY A 168 9.70 -12.58 31.58
N HIS A 169 8.50 -12.49 32.16
CA HIS A 169 8.35 -11.94 33.48
C HIS A 169 8.88 -13.02 34.41
N GLU A 170 10.21 -13.08 34.53
CA GLU A 170 10.84 -13.83 35.61
C GLU A 170 10.37 -13.18 36.91
N ASP A 171 9.44 -13.87 37.56
CA ASP A 171 9.23 -13.86 38.99
C ASP A 171 10.58 -13.71 39.70
N ARG A 172 10.86 -12.51 40.20
CA ARG A 172 11.76 -12.36 41.34
C ARG A 172 10.92 -12.24 42.59
N TYR A 173 10.79 -13.41 43.20
CA TYR A 173 10.42 -13.66 44.59
C TYR A 173 11.00 -12.64 45.57
N GLU A 174 10.11 -12.29 46.51
CA GLU A 174 10.33 -11.99 47.92
C GLU A 174 11.78 -11.96 48.45
N GLY A 175 12.07 -10.88 49.16
CA GLY A 175 13.14 -10.71 50.14
C GLY A 175 12.90 -9.48 50.98
#